data_AF-A0ABC8EKJ0-F1
#
_entry.id   AF-A0ABC8EKJ0-F1
#
_cell.length_a   1.000
_cell.length_b   1.000
_cell.length_c   1.000
_cell.angle_alpha   90.00
_cell.angle_beta   90.00
_cell.angle_gamma   90.00
#
_symmetry.space_group_name_H-M   'P 1'
#
loop_
_entity.id
_entity.type
_entity.pdbx_description
1 polymer ?
#
loop_
_entity_poly.entity_id
_entity_poly.type
_entity_poly.pdbx_seq_one_letter_code
_entity_poly.pdbx_strand_id
1 'polypeptide(L)'
;MIRGFFISVSSGLPKPSLSALLVWGVLIVFAATGLGCIAGLTGTKTDNWKKIKTDLTEEEVIELVGKPGLIAPHGAGNLIYYYPTSRASNCVKDRESCTPVVFDNGRVVGIGQMAVQPVPKEAQKAKPRTPTPAPAPAPAPAPEPEKPRLDDDTRKEIARLDRFVRQIPAEHTLDNMRVYKYLLKLDPENSRYRQKVALYEERFQKEKGKREAGSAAPVSGGNP
;
A
#
# COMPACT_ATOMS: atom_id res chain seq x y z
N MET A 1 64.28 -11.53 -40.50
CA MET A 1 63.35 -11.61 -41.66
C MET A 1 62.13 -12.42 -41.22
N ILE A 2 61.03 -11.76 -40.84
CA ILE A 2 59.79 -12.44 -40.42
C ILE A 2 58.74 -12.13 -41.49
N ARG A 3 58.31 -13.17 -42.21
CA ARG A 3 57.27 -13.11 -43.24
C ARG A 3 55.90 -12.99 -42.56
N GLY A 4 55.23 -11.86 -42.77
CA GLY A 4 53.83 -11.67 -42.37
C GLY A 4 52.89 -12.43 -43.29
N PHE A 5 52.07 -13.32 -42.72
CA PHE A 5 50.94 -13.96 -43.38
C PHE A 5 49.69 -13.12 -43.11
N PHE A 6 49.20 -12.38 -44.11
CA PHE A 6 47.90 -11.73 -44.04
C PHE A 6 46.84 -12.72 -44.56
N ILE A 7 46.01 -13.25 -43.66
CA ILE A 7 44.81 -14.00 -44.02
C ILE A 7 43.69 -12.99 -44.23
N SER A 8 43.30 -12.79 -45.49
CA SER A 8 42.15 -11.97 -45.86
C SER A 8 40.87 -12.78 -45.62
N VAL A 9 40.15 -12.46 -44.54
CA VAL A 9 38.85 -13.06 -44.23
C VAL A 9 37.77 -12.27 -44.96
N SER A 10 37.26 -12.86 -46.06
CA SER A 10 36.14 -12.33 -46.83
C SER A 10 34.85 -12.42 -46.01
N SER A 11 34.34 -11.28 -45.55
CA SER A 11 33.12 -11.15 -44.75
C SER A 11 31.90 -11.04 -45.65
N GLY A 12 31.52 -12.15 -46.29
CA GLY A 12 30.26 -12.29 -47.00
C GLY A 12 29.11 -12.66 -46.06
N LEU A 13 28.63 -11.70 -45.26
CA LEU A 13 27.44 -11.90 -44.42
C LEU A 13 26.17 -11.79 -45.27
N PRO A 14 25.31 -12.84 -45.31
CA PRO A 14 24.03 -12.77 -46.01
C PRO A 14 23.14 -11.73 -45.33
N LYS A 15 22.64 -10.77 -46.12
CA LYS A 15 21.67 -9.77 -45.64
C LYS A 15 20.39 -10.50 -45.20
N PRO A 16 20.01 -10.47 -43.92
CA PRO A 16 18.76 -11.07 -43.48
C PRO A 16 17.59 -10.34 -44.14
N SER A 17 16.63 -11.09 -44.67
CA SER A 17 15.39 -10.52 -45.18
C SER A 17 14.63 -9.84 -44.04
N LEU A 18 13.94 -8.73 -44.35
CA LEU A 18 13.19 -7.93 -43.38
C LEU A 18 12.17 -8.75 -42.56
N SER A 19 11.70 -9.87 -43.10
CA SER A 19 10.79 -10.80 -42.45
C SER A 19 11.44 -11.60 -41.30
N ALA A 20 12.75 -11.87 -41.35
CA ALA A 20 13.46 -12.57 -40.27
C ALA A 20 13.73 -11.67 -39.05
N LEU A 21 13.90 -10.35 -39.28
CA LEU A 21 14.12 -9.37 -38.20
C LEU A 21 12.86 -9.10 -37.37
N LEU A 22 11.67 -9.16 -37.98
CA LEU A 22 10.42 -8.98 -37.23
C LEU A 22 10.10 -10.18 -36.32
N VAL A 23 10.38 -11.40 -36.76
CA VAL A 23 10.13 -12.61 -35.95
C VAL A 23 11.07 -12.68 -34.75
N TRP A 24 12.35 -12.31 -34.91
CA TRP A 24 13.29 -12.25 -33.79
C TRP A 24 13.03 -11.06 -32.85
N GLY A 25 12.60 -9.91 -33.37
CA GLY A 25 12.22 -8.75 -32.56
C GLY A 25 11.07 -9.05 -31.59
N VAL A 26 10.05 -9.79 -32.04
CA VAL A 26 8.91 -10.18 -31.18
C VAL A 26 9.34 -11.17 -30.09
N LEU A 27 10.25 -12.10 -30.39
CA LEU A 27 10.73 -13.12 -29.44
C LEU A 27 11.60 -12.51 -28.32
N ILE A 28 12.38 -11.46 -28.60
CA ILE A 28 13.15 -10.73 -27.59
C ILE A 28 12.23 -9.88 -26.68
N VAL A 29 11.14 -9.29 -27.23
CA VAL A 29 10.17 -8.53 -26.42
C VAL A 29 9.38 -9.45 -25.47
N PHE A 30 9.07 -10.68 -25.87
CA PHE A 30 8.44 -11.67 -24.99
C PHE A 30 9.41 -12.22 -23.91
N ALA A 31 10.69 -12.39 -24.24
CA ALA A 31 11.69 -12.79 -23.24
C ALA A 31 11.98 -11.70 -22.19
N ALA A 32 11.92 -10.42 -22.57
CA ALA A 32 12.12 -9.30 -21.65
C ALA A 32 10.90 -9.01 -20.76
N THR A 33 9.69 -9.41 -21.16
CA THR A 33 8.46 -9.23 -20.38
C THR A 33 8.06 -10.46 -19.54
N GLY A 34 8.57 -11.66 -19.87
CA GLY A 34 8.26 -12.89 -19.15
C GLY A 34 9.02 -13.16 -17.85
N LEU A 35 10.09 -12.39 -17.55
CA LEU A 35 10.92 -12.57 -16.34
C LEU A 35 10.57 -11.60 -15.20
N GLY A 36 9.64 -10.68 -15.41
CA GLY A 36 9.34 -9.59 -14.49
C GLY A 36 8.26 -9.88 -13.45
N CYS A 37 8.22 -11.06 -12.80
CA CYS A 37 7.37 -11.26 -11.60
C CYS A 37 7.75 -12.50 -10.75
N ILE A 38 9.03 -12.90 -10.68
CA ILE A 38 9.49 -13.92 -9.70
C ILE A 38 10.06 -13.25 -8.42
N ALA A 39 9.52 -12.10 -8.02
CA ALA A 39 9.86 -11.42 -6.77
C ALA A 39 8.79 -11.69 -5.68
N GLY A 40 8.28 -12.92 -5.58
CA GLY A 40 7.13 -13.25 -4.73
C GLY A 40 7.37 -14.27 -3.61
N LEU A 41 8.55 -14.87 -3.51
CA LEU A 41 8.83 -15.96 -2.56
C LEU A 41 10.10 -15.73 -1.73
N THR A 42 10.53 -14.48 -1.57
CA THR A 42 11.55 -14.16 -0.57
C THR A 42 10.89 -14.25 0.81
N GLY A 43 11.02 -15.41 1.43
CA GLY A 43 10.69 -15.59 2.84
C GLY A 43 11.26 -14.42 3.65
N THR A 44 10.41 -13.84 4.50
CA THR A 44 10.76 -12.76 5.42
C THR A 44 12.13 -13.04 6.02
N LYS A 45 13.11 -12.16 5.75
CA LYS A 45 14.45 -12.25 6.35
C LYS A 45 14.30 -11.91 7.83
N THR A 46 13.97 -12.92 8.62
CA THR A 46 13.67 -12.82 10.06
C THR A 46 14.82 -12.23 10.87
N ASP A 47 16.03 -12.10 10.31
CA ASP A 47 17.18 -11.55 11.04
C ASP A 47 17.35 -10.04 10.86
N ASN A 48 16.55 -9.40 9.99
CA ASN A 48 16.69 -7.97 9.71
C ASN A 48 16.03 -7.05 10.75
N TRP A 49 15.36 -7.59 11.78
CA TRP A 49 14.70 -6.80 12.83
C TRP A 49 15.64 -5.78 13.48
N LYS A 50 16.89 -6.16 13.70
CA LYS A 50 17.92 -5.29 14.33
C LYS A 50 18.32 -4.09 13.46
N LYS A 51 17.93 -4.07 12.18
CA LYS A 51 18.24 -3.00 11.23
C LYS A 51 17.14 -1.94 11.16
N ILE A 52 15.94 -2.24 11.66
CA ILE A 52 14.88 -1.25 11.73
C ILE A 52 15.28 -0.20 12.76
N LYS A 53 15.38 1.05 12.32
CA LYS A 53 15.63 2.21 13.18
C LYS A 53 14.38 3.07 13.22
N THR A 54 14.29 3.91 14.23
CA THR A 54 13.34 5.03 14.24
C THR A 54 13.59 5.92 13.01
N ASP A 55 12.55 6.61 12.56
CA ASP A 55 12.53 7.54 11.42
C ASP A 55 12.55 6.91 10.02
N LEU A 56 12.71 5.59 9.90
CA LEU A 56 12.55 4.88 8.61
C LEU A 56 11.13 5.03 8.07
N THR A 57 10.99 5.08 6.75
CA THR A 57 9.69 5.13 6.08
C THR A 57 9.01 3.77 6.07
N GLU A 58 7.69 3.77 5.86
CA GLU A 58 6.92 2.53 5.70
C GLU A 58 7.50 1.65 4.58
N GLU A 59 7.83 2.24 3.44
CA GLU A 59 8.37 1.53 2.28
C GLU A 59 9.73 0.89 2.57
N GLU A 60 10.63 1.60 3.27
CA GLU A 60 11.94 1.08 3.67
C GLU A 60 11.81 -0.12 4.61
N VAL A 61 10.86 -0.06 5.57
CA VAL A 61 10.60 -1.18 6.47
C VAL A 61 10.05 -2.38 5.69
N ILE A 62 9.14 -2.15 4.75
CA ILE A 62 8.59 -3.22 3.92
C ILE A 62 9.68 -3.86 3.05
N GLU A 63 10.60 -3.07 2.51
CA GLU A 63 11.74 -3.58 1.74
C GLU A 63 12.70 -4.40 2.63
N LEU A 64 12.97 -3.93 3.85
CA LEU A 64 13.89 -4.58 4.78
C LEU A 64 13.36 -5.91 5.32
N VAL A 65 12.07 -5.97 5.63
CA VAL A 65 11.50 -7.05 6.46
C VAL A 65 10.41 -7.84 5.75
N GLY A 66 9.83 -7.29 4.69
CA GLY A 66 8.72 -7.86 3.93
C GLY A 66 7.38 -7.20 4.24
N LYS A 67 6.30 -7.78 3.74
CA LYS A 67 4.93 -7.28 4.01
C LYS A 67 4.50 -7.61 5.45
N PRO A 68 3.78 -6.71 6.14
CA PRO A 68 3.23 -7.01 7.46
C PRO A 68 2.18 -8.12 7.37
N GLY A 69 2.08 -8.93 8.43
CA GLY A 69 1.05 -9.97 8.54
C GLY A 69 -0.29 -9.45 9.04
N LEU A 70 -0.28 -8.31 9.75
CA LEU A 70 -1.48 -7.62 10.20
C LEU A 70 -1.19 -6.13 10.33
N ILE A 71 -2.09 -5.29 9.84
CA ILE A 71 -2.08 -3.84 10.11
C ILE A 71 -3.25 -3.56 11.04
N ALA A 72 -2.99 -2.88 12.16
CA ALA A 72 -4.00 -2.48 13.13
C ALA A 72 -3.84 -1.01 13.52
N PRO A 73 -4.92 -0.33 13.90
CA PRO A 73 -4.85 1.06 14.35
C PRO A 73 -4.24 1.20 15.75
N HIS A 74 -3.64 2.36 16.02
CA HIS A 74 -3.05 2.73 17.30
C HIS A 74 -3.25 4.20 17.62
N GLY A 75 -4.22 4.51 18.47
CA GLY A 75 -4.46 5.88 18.91
C GLY A 75 -4.75 6.83 17.74
N ALA A 76 -4.42 8.12 17.95
CA ALA A 76 -4.74 9.27 17.09
C ALA A 76 -4.08 9.22 15.70
N GLY A 77 -4.46 8.24 14.88
CA GLY A 77 -4.03 8.15 13.49
C GLY A 77 -2.84 7.26 13.19
N ASN A 78 -2.19 6.72 14.22
CA ASN A 78 -1.03 5.87 14.03
C ASN A 78 -1.48 4.46 13.63
N LEU A 79 -0.62 3.79 12.86
CA LEU A 79 -0.82 2.41 12.46
C LEU A 79 0.28 1.55 13.11
N ILE A 80 -0.11 0.38 13.61
CA ILE A 80 0.82 -0.67 13.99
C ILE A 80 0.83 -1.72 12.91
N TYR A 81 2.02 -2.01 12.44
CA TYR A 81 2.29 -3.09 11.52
C TYR A 81 2.83 -4.23 12.36
N TYR A 82 2.09 -5.33 12.42
CA TYR A 82 2.50 -6.54 13.08
C TYR A 82 3.15 -7.44 12.06
N TYR A 83 4.40 -7.77 12.33
CA TYR A 83 5.18 -8.63 11.47
C TYR A 83 5.49 -9.97 12.15
N PRO A 84 5.41 -11.07 11.40
CA PRO A 84 5.69 -12.40 11.94
C PRO A 84 7.17 -12.52 12.34
N THR A 85 7.42 -12.96 13.58
CA THR A 85 8.80 -13.25 14.03
C THR A 85 9.33 -14.57 13.48
N SER A 86 8.42 -15.48 13.12
CA SER A 86 8.74 -16.80 12.56
C SER A 86 7.82 -17.12 11.38
N ARG A 87 8.23 -18.05 10.51
CA ARG A 87 7.41 -18.43 9.34
C ARG A 87 6.05 -19.04 9.72
N ALA A 88 5.93 -19.61 10.92
CA ALA A 88 4.69 -20.21 11.41
C ALA A 88 3.77 -19.21 12.13
N SER A 89 4.25 -18.01 12.44
CA SER A 89 3.47 -17.02 13.18
C SER A 89 2.37 -16.41 12.32
N ASN A 90 1.16 -16.33 12.89
CA ASN A 90 0.00 -15.71 12.28
C ASN A 90 -0.46 -14.56 13.17
N CYS A 91 -0.12 -13.33 12.78
CA CYS A 91 -0.40 -12.13 13.59
C CYS A 91 -1.89 -11.84 13.83
N VAL A 92 -2.79 -12.50 13.08
CA VAL A 92 -4.23 -12.42 13.30
C VAL A 92 -4.67 -13.32 14.46
N LYS A 93 -4.08 -14.52 14.57
CA LYS A 93 -4.42 -15.51 15.62
C LYS A 93 -3.62 -15.31 16.89
N ASP A 94 -2.33 -15.02 16.75
CA ASP A 94 -1.37 -14.90 17.84
C ASP A 94 -0.52 -13.65 17.64
N ARG A 95 -0.93 -12.55 18.29
CA ARG A 95 -0.20 -11.27 18.22
C ARG A 95 1.11 -11.29 19.00
N GLU A 96 1.26 -12.17 19.98
CA GLU A 96 2.46 -12.26 20.82
C GLU A 96 3.63 -12.85 20.02
N SER A 97 3.33 -13.71 19.05
CA SER A 97 4.30 -14.20 18.08
C SER A 97 4.74 -13.17 17.02
N CYS A 98 4.25 -11.93 17.08
CA CYS A 98 4.56 -10.88 16.11
C CYS A 98 5.20 -9.65 16.74
N THR A 99 6.13 -9.03 16.02
CA THR A 99 6.75 -7.76 16.42
C THR A 99 5.91 -6.61 15.88
N PRO A 100 5.35 -5.75 16.75
CA PRO A 100 4.68 -4.55 16.31
C PRO A 100 5.70 -3.44 15.97
N VAL A 101 5.43 -2.72 14.89
CA VAL A 101 6.14 -1.53 14.46
C VAL A 101 5.11 -0.41 14.34
N VAL A 102 5.29 0.66 15.12
CA VAL A 102 4.37 1.80 15.14
C VAL A 102 4.87 2.87 14.21
N PHE A 103 3.98 3.32 13.33
CA PHE A 103 4.22 4.42 12.41
C PHE A 103 3.43 5.65 12.86
N ASP A 104 4.13 6.75 13.04
CA ASP A 104 3.54 8.09 13.12
C ASP A 104 4.01 8.89 11.91
N ASN A 105 3.09 9.60 11.28
CA ASN A 105 3.38 10.40 10.10
C ASN A 105 4.13 9.66 8.96
N GLY A 106 3.94 8.32 8.85
CA GLY A 106 4.57 7.50 7.81
C GLY A 106 6.01 7.09 8.13
N ARG A 107 6.45 7.32 9.37
CA ARG A 107 7.79 7.00 9.87
C ARG A 107 7.74 6.16 11.12
N VAL A 108 8.74 5.30 11.30
CA VAL A 108 8.84 4.43 12.49
C VAL A 108 9.10 5.27 13.73
N VAL A 109 8.20 5.19 14.71
CA VAL A 109 8.37 5.83 16.03
C VAL A 109 8.60 4.83 17.16
N GLY A 110 8.28 3.56 16.95
CA GLY A 110 8.46 2.52 17.95
C GLY A 110 8.50 1.12 17.36
N ILE A 111 9.29 0.24 17.97
CA ILE A 111 9.47 -1.16 17.57
C ILE A 111 9.46 -2.02 18.82
N GLY A 112 8.76 -3.16 18.80
CA GLY A 112 8.84 -4.16 19.86
C GLY A 112 7.70 -4.10 20.87
N GLN A 113 7.86 -4.73 22.03
CA GLN A 113 6.79 -4.90 23.04
C GLN A 113 6.34 -3.57 23.63
N MET A 114 5.51 -2.84 22.89
CA MET A 114 4.70 -1.79 23.48
C MET A 114 3.71 -2.51 24.38
N ALA A 115 3.68 -2.12 25.66
CA ALA A 115 2.51 -2.38 26.48
C ALA A 115 1.34 -1.68 25.77
N VAL A 116 0.66 -2.43 24.90
CA VAL A 116 -0.54 -1.96 24.20
C VAL A 116 -1.52 -1.69 25.31
N GLN A 117 -1.62 -0.44 25.76
CA GLN A 117 -2.72 -0.05 26.60
C GLN A 117 -3.97 -0.35 25.77
N PRO A 118 -4.83 -1.28 26.23
CA PRO A 118 -6.02 -1.61 25.49
C PRO A 118 -6.79 -0.31 25.29
N VAL A 119 -7.06 0.03 24.03
CA VAL A 119 -7.93 1.17 23.72
C VAL A 119 -9.21 0.97 24.55
N PRO A 120 -9.58 1.92 25.42
CA PRO A 120 -10.78 1.80 26.23
C PRO A 120 -11.95 1.45 25.32
N LYS A 121 -12.63 0.33 25.61
CA LYS A 121 -13.86 -0.07 24.93
C LYS A 121 -14.97 0.91 25.31
N GLU A 122 -14.90 2.16 24.87
CA GLU A 122 -16.04 3.06 24.97
C GLU A 122 -17.04 2.75 23.87
N ALA A 123 -18.02 1.95 24.29
CA ALA A 123 -19.40 1.81 23.79
C ALA A 123 -19.72 2.27 22.36
N GLN A 124 -19.57 1.34 21.42
CA GLN A 124 -20.36 1.35 20.18
C GLN A 124 -21.83 1.04 20.49
N LYS A 125 -22.63 2.06 20.81
CA LYS A 125 -24.09 2.01 20.64
C LYS A 125 -24.44 2.53 19.25
N ALA A 126 -24.25 1.70 18.23
CA ALA A 126 -24.79 1.96 16.90
C ALA A 126 -26.22 1.42 16.81
N LYS A 127 -27.17 2.32 16.59
CA LYS A 127 -28.61 2.07 16.42
C LYS A 127 -28.85 1.13 15.22
N PRO A 128 -29.68 0.06 15.34
CA PRO A 128 -30.07 -0.76 14.20
C PRO A 128 -30.82 0.09 13.16
N ARG A 129 -30.38 0.04 11.90
CA ARG A 129 -31.17 0.56 10.78
C ARG A 129 -32.06 -0.56 10.24
N THR A 130 -33.34 -0.25 10.12
CA THR A 130 -34.41 -1.06 9.55
C THR A 130 -34.09 -1.42 8.08
N PRO A 131 -34.38 -2.66 7.63
CA PRO A 131 -34.25 -3.02 6.23
C PRO A 131 -35.38 -2.39 5.39
N THR A 132 -34.99 -1.74 4.28
CA THR A 132 -35.93 -1.28 3.24
C THR A 132 -36.35 -2.46 2.36
N PRO A 133 -37.62 -2.56 1.92
CA PRO A 133 -38.09 -3.63 1.03
C PRO A 133 -37.41 -3.57 -0.34
N ALA A 134 -37.07 -4.73 -0.89
CA ALA A 134 -36.45 -4.89 -2.20
C ALA A 134 -37.43 -4.54 -3.35
N PRO A 135 -37.03 -3.78 -4.38
CA PRO A 135 -37.81 -3.59 -5.60
C PRO A 135 -37.80 -4.86 -6.47
N ALA A 136 -38.89 -5.05 -7.24
CA ALA A 136 -39.08 -6.17 -8.16
C ALA A 136 -37.97 -6.26 -9.26
N PRO A 137 -37.66 -7.47 -9.77
CA PRO A 137 -36.55 -7.68 -10.68
C PRO A 137 -36.84 -7.12 -12.08
N ALA A 138 -35.97 -6.22 -12.53
CA ALA A 138 -35.91 -5.75 -13.91
C ALA A 138 -35.28 -6.82 -14.83
N PRO A 139 -35.59 -6.82 -16.14
CA PRO A 139 -35.06 -7.78 -17.11
C PRO A 139 -33.52 -7.74 -17.17
N ALA A 140 -32.92 -8.92 -17.31
CA ALA A 140 -31.47 -9.14 -17.26
C ALA A 140 -30.74 -8.34 -18.36
N PRO A 141 -29.85 -7.40 -18.00
CA PRO A 141 -28.96 -6.76 -18.98
C PRO A 141 -27.94 -7.77 -19.52
N ALA A 142 -27.53 -7.56 -20.77
CA ALA A 142 -26.50 -8.35 -21.45
C ALA A 142 -25.23 -8.49 -20.59
N PRO A 143 -24.47 -9.60 -20.71
CA PRO A 143 -23.29 -9.85 -19.89
C PRO A 143 -22.25 -8.74 -20.14
N GLU A 144 -22.20 -7.78 -19.23
CA GLU A 144 -21.09 -6.84 -19.13
C GLU A 144 -19.80 -7.62 -18.90
N PRO A 145 -18.66 -7.16 -19.45
CA PRO A 145 -17.37 -7.79 -19.25
C PRO A 145 -17.12 -7.97 -17.75
N GLU A 146 -16.98 -9.23 -17.32
CA GLU A 146 -16.77 -9.56 -15.91
C GLU A 146 -15.53 -8.84 -15.42
N LYS A 147 -15.72 -7.81 -14.59
CA LYS A 147 -14.64 -7.19 -13.83
C LYS A 147 -13.83 -8.30 -13.16
N PRO A 148 -12.49 -8.21 -13.15
CA PRO A 148 -11.64 -9.16 -12.44
C PRO A 148 -12.21 -9.38 -11.04
N ARG A 149 -12.66 -10.61 -10.76
CA ARG A 149 -13.30 -10.92 -9.48
C ARG A 149 -12.25 -10.77 -8.39
N LEU A 150 -12.35 -9.67 -7.63
CA LEU A 150 -11.49 -9.41 -6.48
C LEU A 150 -11.51 -10.62 -5.53
N ASP A 151 -10.35 -11.03 -5.04
CA ASP A 151 -10.24 -12.20 -4.18
C ASP A 151 -11.00 -12.02 -2.85
N ASP A 152 -11.46 -13.13 -2.26
CA ASP A 152 -12.29 -13.11 -1.05
C ASP A 152 -11.60 -12.46 0.15
N ASP A 153 -10.28 -12.56 0.24
CA ASP A 153 -9.53 -12.03 1.36
C ASP A 153 -9.34 -10.52 1.23
N THR A 154 -9.10 -10.01 0.02
CA THR A 154 -9.12 -8.58 -0.28
C THR A 154 -10.50 -7.99 -0.04
N ARG A 155 -11.59 -8.70 -0.40
CA ARG A 155 -12.96 -8.25 -0.06
C ARG A 155 -13.18 -8.12 1.45
N LYS A 156 -12.72 -9.09 2.25
CA LYS A 156 -12.81 -9.02 3.72
C LYS A 156 -11.98 -7.88 4.28
N GLU A 157 -10.78 -7.66 3.73
CA GLU A 157 -9.88 -6.59 4.16
C GLU A 157 -10.47 -5.21 3.85
N ILE A 158 -11.01 -5.01 2.65
CA ILE A 158 -11.76 -3.80 2.29
C ILE A 158 -12.91 -3.58 3.27
N ALA A 159 -13.70 -4.61 3.59
CA ALA A 159 -14.82 -4.49 4.54
C ALA A 159 -14.36 -4.19 5.98
N ARG A 160 -13.16 -4.65 6.38
CA ARG A 160 -12.54 -4.32 7.67
C ARG A 160 -12.13 -2.85 7.71
N LEU A 161 -11.44 -2.38 6.68
CA LEU A 161 -10.97 -1.00 6.55
C LEU A 161 -12.14 -0.01 6.40
N ASP A 162 -13.17 -0.34 5.64
CA ASP A 162 -14.38 0.49 5.52
C ASP A 162 -15.09 0.69 6.86
N ARG A 163 -15.11 -0.34 7.73
CA ARG A 163 -15.62 -0.21 9.10
C ARG A 163 -14.71 0.66 9.96
N PHE A 164 -13.40 0.55 9.76
CA PHE A 164 -12.42 1.34 10.49
C PHE A 164 -12.53 2.83 10.16
N VAL A 165 -12.59 3.20 8.88
CA VAL A 165 -12.71 4.62 8.47
C VAL A 165 -13.97 5.28 9.03
N ARG A 166 -15.07 4.52 9.19
CA ARG A 166 -16.29 5.05 9.82
C ARG A 166 -16.14 5.39 11.30
N GLN A 167 -15.12 4.85 11.98
CA GLN A 167 -14.82 5.13 13.38
C GLN A 167 -13.89 6.34 13.53
N ILE A 168 -13.14 6.70 12.48
CA ILE A 168 -12.25 7.86 12.49
C ILE A 168 -13.11 9.13 12.33
N PRO A 169 -13.01 10.10 13.24
CA PRO A 169 -13.70 11.38 13.08
C PRO A 169 -13.26 12.08 11.79
N ALA A 170 -14.15 12.86 11.18
CA ALA A 170 -13.87 13.49 9.88
C ALA A 170 -12.78 14.57 9.96
N GLU A 171 -12.48 15.04 11.16
CA GLU A 171 -11.44 16.02 11.51
C GLU A 171 -10.03 15.43 11.38
N HIS A 172 -9.90 14.10 11.49
CA HIS A 172 -8.64 13.39 11.29
C HIS A 172 -8.33 13.23 9.80
N THR A 173 -8.07 14.36 9.14
CA THR A 173 -7.93 14.45 7.68
C THR A 173 -6.82 13.53 7.14
N LEU A 174 -5.64 13.53 7.78
CA LEU A 174 -4.49 12.72 7.35
C LEU A 174 -4.78 11.21 7.46
N ASP A 175 -5.40 10.79 8.56
CA ASP A 175 -5.66 9.37 8.85
C ASP A 175 -6.69 8.79 7.89
N ASN A 176 -7.79 9.53 7.70
CA ASN A 176 -8.79 9.19 6.70
C ASN A 176 -8.16 9.11 5.30
N MET A 177 -7.32 10.08 4.92
CA MET A 177 -6.63 10.08 3.63
C MET A 177 -5.75 8.83 3.44
N ARG A 178 -4.98 8.44 4.45
CA ARG A 178 -4.11 7.24 4.39
C ARG A 178 -4.90 5.96 4.15
N VAL A 179 -5.97 5.76 4.93
CA VAL A 179 -6.77 4.54 4.79
C VAL A 179 -7.47 4.51 3.43
N TYR A 180 -7.98 5.64 2.92
CA TYR A 180 -8.56 5.69 1.58
C TYR A 180 -7.54 5.47 0.46
N LYS A 181 -6.30 5.96 0.60
CA LYS A 181 -5.21 5.65 -0.35
C LYS A 181 -4.89 4.15 -0.33
N TYR A 182 -4.92 3.49 0.83
CA TYR A 182 -4.74 2.05 0.93
C TYR A 182 -5.91 1.25 0.34
N LEU A 183 -7.16 1.65 0.62
CA LEU A 183 -8.36 1.08 -0.01
C LEU A 183 -8.31 1.19 -1.53
N LEU A 184 -7.80 2.30 -2.07
CA LEU A 184 -7.62 2.48 -3.50
C LEU A 184 -6.52 1.59 -4.11
N LYS A 185 -5.48 1.23 -3.33
CA LYS A 185 -4.50 0.22 -3.76
C LYS A 185 -5.12 -1.17 -3.87
N LEU A 186 -6.08 -1.50 -3.00
CA LEU A 186 -6.81 -2.78 -3.02
C LEU A 186 -7.89 -2.83 -4.10
N ASP A 187 -8.58 -1.72 -4.37
CA ASP A 187 -9.61 -1.60 -5.40
C ASP A 187 -9.44 -0.31 -6.22
N PRO A 188 -8.54 -0.31 -7.23
CA PRO A 188 -8.20 0.87 -8.02
C PRO A 188 -9.36 1.44 -8.84
N GLU A 189 -10.31 0.59 -9.21
CA GLU A 189 -11.47 0.98 -10.02
C GLU A 189 -12.57 1.64 -9.20
N ASN A 190 -12.49 1.60 -7.87
CA ASN A 190 -13.49 2.19 -6.99
C ASN A 190 -13.54 3.72 -7.12
N SER A 191 -14.56 4.24 -7.79
CA SER A 191 -14.77 5.68 -7.95
C SER A 191 -14.99 6.40 -6.62
N ARG A 192 -15.63 5.73 -5.65
CA ARG A 192 -15.90 6.30 -4.32
C ARG A 192 -14.62 6.55 -3.54
N TYR A 193 -13.67 5.61 -3.54
CA TYR A 193 -12.40 5.79 -2.85
C TYR A 193 -11.56 6.91 -3.49
N ARG A 194 -11.55 7.02 -4.83
CA ARG A 194 -10.89 8.13 -5.54
C ARG A 194 -11.43 9.50 -5.12
N GLN A 195 -12.75 9.65 -5.10
CA GLN A 195 -13.40 10.89 -4.66
C GLN A 195 -13.07 11.23 -3.20
N LYS A 196 -13.02 10.22 -2.32
CA LYS A 196 -12.66 10.41 -0.92
C LYS A 196 -11.21 10.86 -0.76
N VAL A 197 -10.26 10.24 -1.46
CA VAL A 197 -8.86 10.66 -1.44
C VAL A 197 -8.74 12.13 -1.85
N ALA A 198 -9.35 12.52 -2.98
CA ALA A 198 -9.31 13.90 -3.47
C ALA A 198 -9.90 14.90 -2.46
N LEU A 199 -11.05 14.57 -1.85
CA LEU A 199 -11.69 15.39 -0.82
C LEU A 199 -10.78 15.63 0.38
N TYR A 200 -10.15 14.58 0.92
CA TYR A 200 -9.29 14.72 2.09
C TYR A 200 -7.95 15.38 1.75
N GLU A 201 -7.44 15.20 0.53
CA GLU A 201 -6.23 15.86 0.05
C GLU A 201 -6.44 17.37 -0.06
N GLU A 202 -7.58 17.83 -0.61
CA GLU A 202 -7.96 19.24 -0.62
C GLU A 202 -8.08 19.82 0.80
N ARG A 203 -8.76 19.10 1.70
CA ARG A 203 -8.91 19.51 3.10
C ARG A 203 -7.56 19.63 3.79
N PHE A 204 -6.64 18.68 3.55
CA PHE A 204 -5.30 18.69 4.11
C PHE A 204 -4.49 19.91 3.64
N GLN A 205 -4.55 20.24 2.35
CA GLN A 205 -3.89 21.44 1.82
C GLN A 205 -4.46 22.73 2.44
N LYS A 206 -5.79 22.80 2.62
CA LYS A 206 -6.45 23.94 3.26
C LYS A 206 -6.04 24.11 4.72
N GLU A 207 -5.94 23.01 5.47
CA GLU A 207 -5.45 23.02 6.86
C GLU A 207 -3.99 23.45 6.95
N LYS A 208 -3.15 22.94 6.04
CA LYS A 208 -1.73 23.32 5.94
C LYS A 208 -1.58 24.83 5.69
N GLY A 209 -2.29 25.37 4.70
CA GLY A 209 -2.24 26.81 4.40
C GLY A 209 -2.72 27.69 5.56
N LYS A 210 -3.75 27.26 6.30
CA LYS A 210 -4.22 27.95 7.51
C LYS A 210 -3.16 27.97 8.62
N ARG A 211 -2.44 26.86 8.82
CA ARG A 211 -1.36 26.77 9.83
C ARG A 211 -0.20 27.68 9.46
N GLU A 212 0.21 27.69 8.20
CA GLU A 212 1.28 28.57 7.71
C GLU A 212 0.89 30.05 7.85
N ALA A 213 -0.32 30.43 7.44
CA ALA A 213 -0.82 31.80 7.61
C ALA A 213 -0.95 32.22 9.09
N GLY A 214 -1.39 31.30 9.97
CA GLY A 214 -1.48 31.54 11.40
C GLY A 214 -0.11 31.68 12.09
N SER A 215 0.89 30.93 11.62
CA SER A 215 2.26 31.02 12.15
C SER A 215 3.02 32.28 11.69
N ALA A 216 2.61 32.87 10.56
CA ALA A 216 3.22 34.09 10.02
C ALA A 216 2.58 35.38 10.57
N ALA A 217 1.47 35.29 11.32
CA ALA A 217 0.91 36.46 11.98
C ALA A 217 1.92 36.96 13.02
N PRO A 218 2.39 38.23 12.91
CA PRO A 218 3.32 38.77 13.88
C PRO A 218 2.65 38.68 15.25
N VAL A 219 3.34 38.06 16.22
CA VAL A 219 3.01 38.17 17.63
C VAL A 219 3.05 39.66 17.93
N SER A 220 1.88 40.31 17.84
CA SER A 220 1.73 41.72 18.12
C SER A 220 2.12 41.88 19.57
N GLY A 221 3.33 42.40 19.78
CA GLY A 221 3.92 42.62 21.08
C GLY A 221 2.92 43.39 21.92
N GLY A 222 2.35 42.69 22.90
CA GLY A 222 1.77 43.32 24.07
C GLY A 222 2.89 44.11 24.73
N ASN A 223 2.78 45.42 24.55
CA ASN A 223 3.67 46.46 25.02
C ASN A 223 3.50 46.65 26.56
N PRO A 224 4.28 47.55 27.15
CA PRO A 224 5.29 47.35 28.20
C PRO A 224 4.78 47.05 29.62
#